data_AF-A0A8H3PHG8-F1
#
_entry.id   AF-A0A8H3PHG8-F1
#
_cell.length_a   1.000
_cell.length_b   1.000
_cell.length_c   1.000
_cell.angle_alpha   90.00
_cell.angle_beta   90.00
_cell.angle_gamma   90.00
#
_symmetry.space_group_name_H-M   'P 1'
#
loop_
_entity.id
_entity.type
_entity.pdbx_description
1 polymer ?
#
loop_
_entity_poly.entity_id
_entity_poly.type
_entity_poly.pdbx_seq_one_letter_code
_entity_poly.pdbx_strand_id
1 'polypeptide(L)'
;MKARALALSALSLTISIPLATAYSGDMTFYTPAYSPQGSSCDMAAAPGEPIVAISHLMMNNGANPNANPLCGTTISIYNPYNQQTVPNVKIVDTCMGCDEESIDVNVELFEALGFDQAVGRVQGMDWGGSAVGGKKEKKKKRGLEPLGVGAVVEKRVPGHPHGRRGEEA
;
A
#
# COMPACT_ATOMS: atom_id res chain seq x y z
N MET A 1 23.39 -62.78 -6.25
CA MET A 1 22.66 -61.65 -6.88
C MET A 1 22.82 -60.44 -5.96
N LYS A 2 23.52 -59.38 -6.37
CA LYS A 2 23.73 -58.17 -5.57
C LYS A 2 22.89 -57.05 -6.19
N ALA A 3 21.83 -56.63 -5.50
CA ALA A 3 21.02 -55.49 -5.92
C ALA A 3 21.79 -54.20 -5.62
N ARG A 4 21.98 -53.35 -6.64
CA ARG A 4 22.53 -52.00 -6.47
C ARG A 4 21.37 -51.03 -6.28
N ALA A 5 21.30 -50.40 -5.12
CA ALA A 5 20.39 -49.28 -4.88
C ALA A 5 20.91 -48.04 -5.61
N LEU A 6 20.08 -47.42 -6.45
CA LEU A 6 20.34 -46.13 -7.06
C LEU A 6 19.90 -45.05 -6.07
N ALA A 7 20.85 -44.23 -5.61
CA ALA A 7 20.56 -43.08 -4.78
C ALA A 7 19.94 -41.96 -5.64
N LEU A 8 18.71 -41.57 -5.36
CA LEU A 8 18.09 -40.39 -5.96
C LEU A 8 18.61 -39.13 -5.24
N SER A 9 19.47 -38.37 -5.92
CA SER A 9 19.89 -37.04 -5.50
C SER A 9 18.74 -36.05 -5.71
N ALA A 10 18.18 -35.51 -4.62
CA ALA A 10 17.18 -34.45 -4.69
C ALA A 10 17.85 -33.11 -5.04
N LEU A 11 17.71 -32.67 -6.29
CA LEU A 11 18.08 -31.31 -6.72
C LEU A 11 17.05 -30.32 -6.16
N SER A 12 17.43 -29.54 -5.14
CA SER A 12 16.58 -28.46 -4.63
C SER A 12 16.67 -27.27 -5.58
N LEU A 13 15.64 -27.07 -6.42
CA LEU A 13 15.47 -25.84 -7.19
C LEU A 13 15.00 -24.72 -6.26
N THR A 14 15.88 -23.80 -5.92
CA THR A 14 15.49 -22.53 -5.30
C THR A 14 14.85 -21.65 -6.37
N ILE A 15 13.52 -21.66 -6.45
CA ILE A 15 12.75 -20.75 -7.31
C ILE A 15 12.84 -19.36 -6.67
N SER A 16 13.65 -18.47 -7.26
CA SER A 16 13.58 -17.04 -6.94
C SER A 16 12.34 -16.48 -7.61
N ILE A 17 11.25 -16.40 -6.86
CA ILE A 17 10.04 -15.69 -7.30
C ILE A 17 10.38 -14.20 -7.21
N PRO A 18 10.32 -13.42 -8.31
CA PRO A 18 10.48 -11.98 -8.21
C PRO A 18 9.43 -11.45 -7.23
N LEU A 19 9.89 -10.71 -6.22
CA LEU A 19 9.00 -10.11 -5.25
C LEU A 19 8.16 -9.07 -6.01
N ALA A 20 6.85 -9.30 -6.13
CA ALA A 20 5.95 -8.29 -6.65
C ALA A 20 6.11 -7.05 -5.75
N THR A 21 6.58 -5.93 -6.30
CA THR A 21 6.51 -4.67 -5.58
C THR A 21 5.03 -4.37 -5.42
N ALA A 22 4.58 -4.23 -4.18
CA ALA A 22 3.20 -3.94 -3.83
C ALA A 22 3.20 -2.70 -2.94
N TYR A 23 2.49 -1.67 -3.39
CA TYR A 23 2.21 -0.43 -2.69
C TYR A 23 0.81 -0.49 -2.10
N SER A 24 0.53 0.33 -1.08
CA SER A 24 -0.80 0.42 -0.49
C SER A 24 -1.17 1.87 -0.25
N GLY A 25 -2.15 2.37 -0.97
CA GLY A 25 -2.52 3.78 -0.93
C GLY A 25 -3.99 4.04 -1.18
N ASP A 26 -4.35 5.32 -1.24
CA ASP A 26 -5.70 5.72 -1.58
C ASP A 26 -5.92 5.58 -3.10
N MET A 27 -7.17 5.35 -3.48
CA MET A 27 -7.62 5.38 -4.86
C MET A 27 -8.76 6.36 -5.02
N THR A 28 -8.64 7.26 -5.99
CA THR A 28 -9.71 8.13 -6.50
C THR A 28 -10.05 7.76 -7.93
N PHE A 29 -10.87 8.58 -8.59
CA PHE A 29 -11.12 8.44 -10.02
C PHE A 29 -11.13 9.77 -10.76
N TYR A 30 -10.89 9.69 -12.06
CA TYR A 30 -10.98 10.81 -13.00
C TYR A 30 -11.64 10.38 -14.32
N THR A 31 -12.08 11.37 -15.10
CA THR A 31 -12.46 11.16 -16.49
C THR A 31 -11.25 11.48 -17.38
N PRO A 32 -10.67 10.48 -18.08
CA PRO A 32 -9.49 10.71 -18.89
C PRO A 32 -9.78 11.54 -20.13
N ALA A 33 -8.74 12.19 -20.63
CA ALA A 33 -8.75 12.65 -22.01
C ALA A 33 -8.63 11.43 -22.95
N TYR A 34 -9.62 11.26 -23.82
CA TYR A 34 -9.62 10.21 -24.85
C TYR A 34 -8.84 10.61 -26.11
N SER A 35 -8.05 11.68 -26.04
CA SER A 35 -7.11 12.10 -27.09
C SER A 35 -5.67 11.84 -26.64
N PRO A 36 -4.72 11.68 -27.59
CA PRO A 36 -3.34 11.43 -27.22
C PRO A 36 -2.67 12.62 -26.51
N GLN A 37 -3.22 13.83 -26.59
CA GLN A 37 -2.60 15.06 -26.05
C GLN A 37 -3.25 15.57 -24.75
N GLY A 38 -3.69 14.66 -23.87
CA GLY A 38 -4.37 15.05 -22.64
C GLY A 38 -3.87 14.37 -21.39
N SER A 39 -2.76 13.64 -21.48
CA SER A 39 -2.11 12.96 -20.37
C SER A 39 -0.61 13.24 -20.36
N SER A 40 0.03 13.13 -19.22
CA SER A 40 1.48 13.35 -19.07
C SER A 40 2.32 12.36 -19.89
N CYS A 41 1.72 11.27 -20.36
CA CYS A 41 2.40 10.27 -21.19
C CYS A 41 2.20 10.50 -22.69
N ASP A 42 1.42 11.51 -23.11
CA ASP A 42 0.99 11.71 -24.50
C ASP A 42 0.38 10.44 -25.14
N MET A 43 -0.40 9.70 -24.35
CA MET A 43 -1.08 8.48 -24.79
C MET A 43 -2.58 8.64 -24.68
N ALA A 44 -3.29 8.14 -25.70
CA ALA A 44 -4.74 8.05 -25.66
C ALA A 44 -5.18 6.82 -24.84
N ALA A 45 -6.16 7.03 -23.97
CA ALA A 45 -6.96 5.93 -23.43
C ALA A 45 -8.01 5.49 -24.46
N ALA A 46 -8.29 4.19 -24.54
CA ALA A 46 -9.47 3.70 -25.25
C ALA A 46 -10.68 3.65 -24.30
N PRO A 47 -11.92 3.89 -24.79
CA PRO A 47 -13.12 3.71 -23.98
C PRO A 47 -13.18 2.29 -23.38
N GLY A 48 -13.39 2.21 -22.06
CA GLY A 48 -13.42 0.94 -21.32
C GLY A 48 -12.06 0.29 -21.06
N GLU A 49 -10.96 0.91 -21.47
CA GLU A 49 -9.62 0.45 -21.10
C GLU A 49 -9.33 0.77 -19.63
N PRO A 50 -8.83 -0.20 -18.82
CA PRO A 50 -8.42 0.08 -17.46
C PRO A 50 -7.13 0.88 -17.47
N ILE A 51 -7.21 2.12 -16.98
CA ILE A 51 -6.08 3.04 -16.94
C ILE A 51 -5.90 3.64 -15.55
N VAL A 52 -4.70 4.13 -15.28
CA VAL A 52 -4.33 4.75 -14.01
C VAL A 52 -3.38 5.92 -14.23
N ALA A 53 -3.57 6.96 -13.43
CA ALA A 53 -2.59 8.00 -13.20
C ALA A 53 -1.83 7.70 -11.90
N ILE A 54 -0.51 7.76 -11.97
CA ILE A 54 0.37 7.51 -10.82
C ILE A 54 0.77 8.84 -10.19
N SER A 55 0.93 8.88 -8.86
CA SER A 55 1.40 10.08 -8.15
C SER A 55 2.61 10.72 -8.81
N HIS A 56 2.61 12.05 -8.90
CA HIS A 56 3.74 12.85 -9.34
C HIS A 56 5.04 12.56 -8.57
N LEU A 57 4.95 12.13 -7.31
CA LEU A 57 6.10 11.77 -6.48
C LEU A 57 6.78 10.49 -6.99
N MET A 58 5.98 9.50 -7.41
CA MET A 58 6.49 8.23 -7.95
C MET A 58 6.81 8.32 -9.44
N MET A 59 5.99 9.04 -10.21
CA MET A 59 6.29 9.32 -11.62
C MET A 59 7.61 10.07 -11.72
N ASN A 60 7.84 11.05 -10.84
CA ASN A 60 9.09 11.83 -10.79
C ASN A 60 9.53 12.27 -12.20
N ASN A 61 8.60 12.87 -12.94
CA ASN A 61 8.79 13.22 -14.33
C ASN A 61 10.03 14.11 -14.52
N GLY A 62 10.83 13.78 -15.53
CA GLY A 62 11.90 14.64 -15.99
C GLY A 62 11.39 15.82 -16.82
N ALA A 63 12.30 16.47 -17.55
CA ALA A 63 11.96 17.59 -18.43
C ALA A 63 10.91 17.26 -19.50
N ASN A 64 10.87 15.99 -19.94
CA ASN A 64 9.84 15.47 -20.83
C ASN A 64 9.05 14.37 -20.10
N PRO A 65 7.82 14.65 -19.60
CA PRO A 65 7.00 13.65 -18.92
C PRO A 65 6.58 12.51 -19.84
N ASN A 66 6.45 12.76 -21.15
CA ASN A 66 6.05 11.76 -22.14
C ASN A 66 7.10 10.64 -22.31
N ALA A 67 8.34 10.92 -21.94
CA ALA A 67 9.46 9.98 -22.00
C ALA A 67 9.68 9.24 -20.66
N ASN A 68 8.74 9.33 -19.73
CA ASN A 68 8.84 8.63 -18.46
C ASN A 68 8.82 7.10 -18.69
N PRO A 69 9.76 6.33 -18.11
CA PRO A 69 9.81 4.87 -18.28
C PRO A 69 8.59 4.12 -17.73
N LEU A 70 7.77 4.73 -16.86
CA LEU A 70 6.53 4.13 -16.36
C LEU A 70 5.37 4.25 -17.36
N CYS A 71 5.41 5.23 -18.26
CA CYS A 71 4.37 5.42 -19.26
C CYS A 71 4.21 4.16 -20.13
N GLY A 72 2.97 3.66 -20.24
CA GLY A 72 2.63 2.49 -21.05
C GLY A 72 2.91 1.14 -20.38
N THR A 73 3.54 1.13 -19.20
CA THR A 73 3.67 -0.07 -18.39
C THR A 73 2.35 -0.40 -17.68
N THR A 74 2.23 -1.61 -17.15
CA THR A 74 0.99 -2.09 -16.51
C THR A 74 1.20 -2.55 -15.07
N ILE A 75 0.15 -2.39 -14.28
CA ILE A 75 0.05 -2.84 -12.89
C ILE A 75 -1.18 -3.72 -12.68
N SER A 76 -1.24 -4.37 -11.52
CA SER A 76 -2.46 -4.96 -10.97
C SER A 76 -2.93 -4.14 -9.78
N ILE A 77 -4.24 -3.97 -9.65
CA ILE A 77 -4.89 -3.33 -8.49
C ILE A 77 -5.72 -4.38 -7.79
N TYR A 78 -5.57 -4.48 -6.47
CA TYR A 78 -6.28 -5.38 -5.59
C TYR A 78 -7.13 -4.58 -4.60
N ASN A 79 -8.41 -4.92 -4.57
CA ASN A 79 -9.36 -4.42 -3.59
C ASN A 79 -9.43 -5.41 -2.40
N PRO A 80 -8.89 -5.06 -1.21
CA PRO A 80 -8.94 -5.95 -0.06
C PRO A 80 -10.34 -6.08 0.56
N TYR A 81 -11.27 -5.18 0.27
CA TYR A 81 -12.63 -5.20 0.83
C TYR A 81 -13.50 -6.28 0.20
N ASN A 82 -13.37 -6.51 -1.11
CA ASN A 82 -14.12 -7.54 -1.83
C ASN A 82 -13.23 -8.66 -2.42
N GLN A 83 -11.91 -8.58 -2.20
CA GLN A 83 -10.90 -9.53 -2.68
C GLN A 83 -10.80 -9.63 -4.22
N GLN A 84 -11.22 -8.59 -4.93
CA GLN A 84 -11.11 -8.52 -6.39
C GLN A 84 -9.74 -7.99 -6.83
N THR A 85 -9.20 -8.57 -7.90
CA THR A 85 -7.97 -8.08 -8.56
C THR A 85 -8.30 -7.71 -10.01
N VAL A 86 -7.88 -6.53 -10.44
CA VAL A 86 -7.87 -6.13 -11.85
C VAL A 86 -6.43 -6.10 -12.34
N PRO A 87 -6.01 -7.01 -13.24
CA PRO A 87 -4.69 -6.99 -13.84
C PRO A 87 -4.61 -6.05 -15.05
N ASN A 88 -3.39 -5.80 -15.51
CA ASN A 88 -3.08 -5.08 -16.75
C ASN A 88 -3.66 -3.65 -16.83
N VAL A 89 -3.72 -2.95 -15.71
CA VAL A 89 -4.11 -1.53 -15.67
C VAL A 89 -2.96 -0.69 -16.21
N LYS A 90 -3.19 0.05 -17.28
CA LYS A 90 -2.13 0.79 -18.00
C LYS A 90 -1.86 2.14 -17.34
N ILE A 91 -0.59 2.42 -17.07
CA ILE A 91 -0.16 3.75 -16.59
C ILE A 91 -0.15 4.70 -17.79
N VAL A 92 -1.00 5.72 -17.73
CA VAL A 92 -1.15 6.68 -18.84
C VAL A 92 -0.97 8.13 -18.44
N ASP A 93 -0.95 8.44 -17.14
CA ASP A 93 -0.93 9.83 -16.71
C ASP A 93 -0.24 10.00 -15.34
N THR A 94 -0.03 11.26 -14.96
CA THR A 94 0.51 11.67 -13.67
C THR A 94 -0.55 12.39 -12.85
N CYS A 95 -0.81 11.89 -11.65
CA CYS A 95 -1.68 12.54 -10.69
C CYS A 95 -0.90 13.58 -9.86
N MET A 96 -1.08 14.86 -10.21
CA MET A 96 -0.42 15.98 -9.52
C MET A 96 -0.94 16.25 -8.10
N GLY A 97 -2.14 15.75 -7.76
CA GLY A 97 -2.77 15.92 -6.45
C GLY A 97 -2.69 14.69 -5.53
N CYS A 98 -2.05 13.60 -5.97
CA CYS A 98 -1.98 12.35 -5.24
C CYS A 98 -0.78 12.33 -4.28
N ASP A 99 -0.98 11.78 -3.07
CA ASP A 99 0.11 11.35 -2.19
C ASP A 99 0.92 10.23 -2.85
N GLU A 100 2.11 9.91 -2.32
CA GLU A 100 3.11 9.07 -2.99
C GLU A 100 2.53 7.76 -3.52
N GLU A 101 1.90 6.95 -2.67
CA GLU A 101 1.33 5.65 -3.08
C GLU A 101 -0.14 5.74 -3.51
N SER A 102 -0.71 6.95 -3.60
CA SER A 102 -2.09 7.12 -4.08
C SER A 102 -2.16 7.04 -5.60
N ILE A 103 -3.24 6.44 -6.09
CA ILE A 103 -3.52 6.25 -7.52
C ILE A 103 -4.86 6.88 -7.91
N ASP A 104 -4.98 7.28 -9.17
CA ASP A 104 -6.21 7.85 -9.71
C ASP A 104 -6.62 7.06 -10.95
N VAL A 105 -7.69 6.28 -10.87
CA VAL A 105 -8.11 5.38 -11.96
C VAL A 105 -9.20 6.04 -12.82
N ASN A 106 -9.47 5.51 -14.01
CA ASN A 106 -10.68 5.96 -14.71
C ASN A 106 -11.96 5.52 -13.97
N VAL A 107 -13.03 6.30 -14.17
CA VAL A 107 -14.37 6.05 -13.63
C VAL A 107 -14.80 4.59 -13.79
N GLU A 108 -14.64 4.03 -14.99
CA GLU A 108 -15.10 2.66 -15.29
C GLU A 108 -14.36 1.61 -14.45
N LEU A 109 -13.07 1.82 -14.17
CA LEU A 109 -12.27 0.92 -13.35
C LEU A 109 -12.62 1.06 -11.86
N PHE A 110 -12.88 2.28 -11.40
CA PHE A 110 -13.33 2.54 -10.02
C PHE A 110 -14.62 1.78 -9.71
N GLU A 111 -15.59 1.85 -10.62
CA GLU A 111 -16.85 1.10 -10.55
C GLU A 111 -16.65 -0.40 -10.70
N ALA A 112 -15.79 -0.83 -11.63
CA ALA A 112 -15.49 -2.25 -11.84
C ALA A 112 -14.86 -2.89 -10.59
N LEU A 113 -14.11 -2.13 -9.78
CA LEU A 113 -13.57 -2.57 -8.50
C LEU A 113 -14.61 -2.62 -7.37
N GLY A 114 -15.85 -2.22 -7.64
CA GLY A 114 -17.00 -2.34 -6.74
C GLY A 114 -17.30 -1.10 -5.91
N PHE A 115 -16.87 0.09 -6.34
CA PHE A 115 -17.10 1.34 -5.62
C PHE A 115 -18.04 2.28 -6.37
N ASP A 116 -18.93 2.94 -5.63
CA ASP A 116 -19.80 3.99 -6.16
C ASP A 116 -19.04 5.33 -6.20
N GLN A 117 -19.21 6.11 -7.26
CA GLN A 117 -18.54 7.41 -7.44
C GLN A 117 -18.81 8.38 -6.28
N ALA A 118 -19.96 8.28 -5.59
CA ALA A 118 -20.29 9.11 -4.43
C ALA A 118 -19.33 8.91 -3.25
N VAL A 119 -18.57 7.82 -3.22
CA VAL A 119 -17.51 7.59 -2.23
C VAL A 119 -16.33 8.55 -2.46
N GLY A 120 -16.02 8.88 -3.72
CA GLY A 120 -14.95 9.81 -4.13
C GLY A 120 -13.53 9.29 -3.93
N ARG A 121 -13.23 8.71 -2.77
CA ARG A 121 -11.91 8.22 -2.36
C ARG A 121 -12.03 6.98 -1.51
N VAL A 122 -11.24 5.96 -1.83
CA VAL A 122 -11.14 4.72 -1.04
C VAL A 122 -9.73 4.53 -0.55
N GLN A 123 -9.56 4.03 0.67
CA GLN A 123 -8.24 3.89 1.31
C GLN A 123 -7.75 2.45 1.24
N GLY A 124 -6.44 2.25 1.32
CA GLY A 124 -5.83 0.93 1.49
C GLY A 124 -6.04 -0.01 0.30
N MET A 125 -5.97 0.52 -0.91
CA MET A 125 -5.93 -0.26 -2.14
C MET A 125 -4.51 -0.73 -2.39
N ASP A 126 -4.33 -2.02 -2.65
CA ASP A 126 -3.00 -2.58 -2.93
C ASP A 126 -2.76 -2.60 -4.43
N TRP A 127 -1.58 -2.16 -4.89
CA TRP A 127 -1.28 -2.12 -6.31
C TRP A 127 0.21 -2.32 -6.61
N GLY A 128 0.52 -2.78 -7.83
CA GLY A 128 1.91 -2.99 -8.24
C GLY A 128 2.08 -3.98 -9.38
N GLY A 129 3.33 -4.39 -9.64
CA GLY A 129 3.70 -5.27 -10.75
C GLY A 129 3.05 -6.67 -10.68
N SER A 130 3.06 -7.37 -11.82
CA SER A 130 2.30 -8.61 -12.06
C SER A 130 2.41 -9.62 -10.90
N ALA A 131 1.25 -9.92 -10.30
CA ALA A 131 0.96 -10.76 -9.11
C ALA A 131 0.82 -10.04 -7.75
N VAL A 132 -0.06 -9.03 -7.66
CA VAL A 132 -0.65 -8.64 -6.35
C VAL A 132 -1.73 -9.67 -5.97
N GLY A 133 -1.25 -10.76 -5.36
CA GLY A 133 -2.04 -11.81 -4.73
C GLY A 133 -1.33 -12.29 -3.47
N GLY A 134 -0.93 -11.36 -2.61
CA GLY A 134 -0.26 -11.66 -1.35
C GLY A 134 -1.25 -12.23 -0.33
N LYS A 135 -1.20 -13.55 -0.11
CA LYS A 135 -1.72 -14.15 1.13
C LYS A 135 -1.12 -13.38 2.29
N LYS A 136 -1.97 -12.76 3.12
CA LYS A 136 -1.56 -12.11 4.37
C LYS A 136 -0.65 -13.05 5.16
N GLU A 137 0.63 -12.71 5.24
CA GLU A 137 1.51 -13.34 6.21
C GLU A 137 0.94 -12.99 7.58
N LYS A 138 0.43 -14.00 8.29
CA LYS A 138 -0.01 -13.84 9.67
C LYS A 138 1.17 -13.29 10.46
N LYS A 139 1.14 -11.99 10.75
CA LYS A 139 2.03 -11.33 11.70
C LYS A 139 1.95 -12.14 13.00
N LYS A 140 2.95 -13.00 13.23
CA LYS A 140 3.13 -13.75 14.47
C LYS A 140 3.21 -12.69 15.56
N LYS A 141 2.14 -12.55 16.35
CA LYS A 141 2.17 -11.78 17.59
C LYS A 141 3.30 -12.37 18.42
N ARG A 142 4.46 -11.71 18.40
CA ARG A 142 5.48 -11.93 19.43
C ARG A 142 4.80 -11.50 20.72
N GLY A 143 4.60 -12.48 21.59
CA GLY A 143 3.92 -12.32 22.85
C GLY A 143 4.50 -11.12 23.59
N LEU A 144 3.61 -10.22 23.95
CA LEU A 144 3.84 -9.27 25.01
C LEU A 144 4.05 -10.11 26.28
N GLU A 145 5.27 -10.13 26.79
CA GLU A 145 5.57 -10.75 28.07
C GLU A 145 4.76 -10.02 29.17
N PRO A 146 4.22 -10.76 30.16
CA PRO A 146 3.36 -10.17 31.18
C PRO A 146 4.17 -9.24 32.08
N LEU A 147 3.57 -8.07 32.34
CA LEU A 147 4.01 -7.09 33.32
C LEU A 147 4.25 -7.77 34.67
N GLY A 148 5.51 -7.79 35.08
CA GLY A 148 5.92 -8.20 36.42
C GLY A 148 5.33 -7.26 37.46
N VAL A 149 4.52 -7.82 38.36
CA VAL A 149 4.05 -7.20 39.59
C VAL A 149 5.25 -6.94 40.48
N GLY A 150 5.57 -5.67 40.72
CA GLY A 150 6.67 -5.22 41.58
C GLY A 150 6.21 -4.16 42.57
N ALA A 151 5.90 -4.61 43.79
CA ALA A 151 5.96 -3.92 45.07
C ALA A 151 5.64 -2.40 45.14
N VAL A 152 4.49 -2.09 45.74
CA VAL A 152 4.21 -0.79 46.38
C VAL A 152 5.15 -0.64 47.59
N VAL A 153 6.12 0.27 47.50
CA VAL A 153 6.85 0.78 48.66
C VAL A 153 6.17 2.07 49.10
N GLU A 154 5.41 1.96 50.18
CA GLU A 154 4.80 3.06 50.92
C GLU A 154 5.90 3.89 51.59
N LYS A 155 6.23 5.06 51.03
CA LYS A 155 7.09 6.03 51.71
C LYS A 155 6.24 6.87 52.66
N ARG A 156 6.34 6.54 53.96
CA ARG A 156 5.93 7.42 55.07
C ARG A 156 6.62 8.77 54.94
N VAL A 157 5.83 9.83 54.89
CA VAL A 157 6.29 11.20 55.13
C VAL A 157 6.23 11.45 56.64
N PRO A 158 7.35 11.82 57.32
CA PRO A 158 7.31 12.23 58.71
C PRO A 158 6.78 13.66 58.84
N GLY A 159 5.96 13.86 59.86
CA GLY A 159 5.16 15.05 60.11
C GLY A 159 5.96 16.34 60.28
N HIS A 160 5.32 17.43 59.86
CA HIS A 160 5.72 18.80 60.13
C HIS A 160 4.96 19.29 61.38
N PRO A 161 5.62 19.91 62.37
CA PRO A 161 5.00 20.27 63.63
C PRO A 161 4.16 21.53 63.55
N HIS A 162 3.06 21.53 64.31
CA HIS A 162 2.25 22.69 64.65
C HIS A 162 3.05 23.74 65.42
N GLY A 163 2.93 25.02 65.03
CA GLY A 163 3.27 26.18 65.84
C GLY A 163 2.13 27.20 65.81
N ARG A 164 1.52 27.47 66.98
CA ARG A 164 0.54 28.54 67.20
C ARG A 164 1.24 29.88 67.53
N ARG A 165 0.53 30.99 67.26
CA ARG A 165 0.14 32.08 68.23
C ARG A 165 0.55 33.52 67.85
N GLY A 166 -0.42 34.46 68.00
CA GLY A 166 -0.29 35.93 68.18
C GLY A 166 -0.31 36.74 66.88
N GLU A 167 -1.22 37.67 66.57
CA GLU A 167 -1.77 38.87 67.25
C GLU A 167 -0.85 40.12 67.23
N GLU A 168 -1.44 41.25 66.81
CA GLU A 168 -0.97 42.66 66.69
C GLU A 168 0.01 42.99 65.54
N ALA A 169 -0.13 44.06 64.75
CA ALA A 169 -0.87 45.32 64.89
C ALA A 169 -1.40 45.84 63.54
#